data_AF-A0A540K4Y0-F1
#
_entry.id   AF-A0A540K4Y0-F1
#
_cell.length_a   1.000
_cell.length_b   1.000
_cell.length_c   1.000
_cell.angle_alpha   90.00
_cell.angle_beta   90.00
_cell.angle_gamma   90.00
#
_symmetry.space_group_name_H-M   'P 1'
#
loop_
_entity.id
_entity.type
_entity.pdbx_description
1 polymer ?
#
loop_
_entity_poly.entity_id
_entity_poly.type
_entity_poly.pdbx_seq_one_letter_code
_entity_poly.pdbx_strand_id
1 'polypeptide(L)'
;MVLGGFSVLGDSVLSPLDTAELNEIEDKLLAQRKDIIKSRAKKATTSSWLNRFISGGHELKHEAFLVYWLSRYVFNDGGIIHRPVFSIAIHLARGTRIALAPAILSSVYNDLGVLKKAIVDSNQLESSCVAVSDLAIRSPFQLVQVWAWERSSDLRSENPNHLNNGEPRMARWDKVDCWGVEN
;
A
#
# COMPACT_ATOMS: atom_id res chain seq x y z
N MET A 1 -17.33 -7.77 -5.53
CA MET A 1 -16.06 -8.52 -5.41
C MET A 1 -15.04 -7.60 -4.72
N VAL A 2 -14.24 -8.10 -3.78
CA VAL A 2 -13.24 -7.30 -3.02
C VAL A 2 -11.90 -8.05 -2.99
N LEU A 3 -10.79 -7.32 -3.04
CA LEU A 3 -9.44 -7.87 -2.88
C LEU A 3 -8.88 -7.40 -1.54
N GLY A 4 -8.72 -8.29 -0.56
CA GLY A 4 -8.16 -7.91 0.75
C GLY A 4 -8.91 -6.77 1.45
N GLY A 5 -10.23 -6.65 1.24
CA GLY A 5 -11.04 -5.56 1.78
C GLY A 5 -11.15 -4.32 0.88
N PHE A 6 -10.40 -4.24 -0.23
CA PHE A 6 -10.47 -3.14 -1.18
C PHE A 6 -11.53 -3.37 -2.26
N SER A 7 -12.25 -2.31 -2.63
CA SER A 7 -13.31 -2.37 -3.64
C SER A 7 -12.76 -2.62 -5.04
N VAL A 8 -13.39 -3.54 -5.77
CA VAL A 8 -13.19 -3.74 -7.22
C VAL A 8 -14.13 -2.85 -8.05
N LEU A 9 -15.17 -2.30 -7.41
CA LEU A 9 -16.18 -1.45 -8.04
C LEU A 9 -15.94 0.02 -7.69
N GLY A 10 -16.27 0.90 -8.63
CA GLY A 10 -16.09 2.34 -8.52
C GLY A 10 -15.24 2.89 -9.66
N ASP A 11 -14.93 4.17 -9.56
CA ASP A 11 -14.14 4.91 -10.53
C ASP A 11 -12.67 4.47 -10.49
N SER A 12 -11.96 4.73 -11.59
CA SER A 12 -10.55 4.43 -11.70
C SER A 12 -9.73 5.26 -10.71
N VAL A 13 -8.65 4.69 -10.18
CA VAL A 13 -7.63 5.47 -9.46
C VAL A 13 -6.95 6.53 -10.34
N LEU A 14 -7.10 6.42 -11.66
CA LEU A 14 -6.60 7.36 -12.66
C LEU A 14 -7.67 8.36 -13.10
N SER A 15 -8.86 8.36 -12.49
CA SER A 15 -9.92 9.29 -12.84
C SER A 15 -9.46 10.74 -12.63
N PRO A 16 -9.61 11.62 -13.63
CA PRO A 16 -9.24 13.03 -13.51
C PRO A 16 -10.13 13.78 -12.51
N LEU A 17 -9.71 14.98 -12.11
CA LEU A 17 -10.53 15.90 -11.32
C LEU A 17 -11.29 16.82 -12.29
N ASP A 18 -12.60 16.62 -12.41
CA ASP A 18 -13.40 17.22 -13.48
C ASP A 18 -13.85 18.67 -13.19
N THR A 19 -13.77 19.14 -11.95
CA THR A 19 -14.24 20.48 -11.56
C THR A 19 -13.10 21.41 -11.16
N ALA A 20 -13.27 22.71 -11.42
CA ALA A 20 -12.28 23.72 -11.06
C ALA A 20 -11.99 23.74 -9.55
N GLU A 21 -13.01 23.53 -8.72
CA GLU A 21 -12.88 23.45 -7.26
C GLU A 21 -11.97 22.29 -6.81
N LEU A 22 -12.12 21.11 -7.41
CA LEU A 22 -11.29 19.95 -7.06
C LEU A 22 -9.83 20.16 -7.48
N ASN A 23 -9.62 20.78 -8.64
CA ASN A 23 -8.28 21.15 -9.10
C ASN A 23 -7.64 22.20 -8.17
N GLU A 24 -8.41 23.18 -7.67
CA GLU A 24 -7.90 24.16 -6.70
C GLU A 24 -7.47 23.51 -5.38
N ILE A 25 -8.23 22.51 -4.91
CA ILE A 25 -7.87 21.73 -3.72
C ILE A 25 -6.57 20.94 -3.97
N GLU A 26 -6.45 20.30 -5.14
CA GLU A 26 -5.23 19.57 -5.51
C GLU A 26 -4.02 20.50 -5.54
N ASP A 27 -4.14 21.67 -6.16
CA ASP A 27 -3.07 22.65 -6.24
C ASP A 27 -2.63 23.14 -4.86
N LYS A 28 -3.58 23.43 -3.96
CA LYS A 28 -3.29 23.80 -2.57
C LYS A 28 -2.51 22.70 -1.86
N LEU A 29 -2.93 21.44 -1.99
CA LEU A 29 -2.24 20.30 -1.37
C LEU A 29 -0.84 20.06 -1.97
N LEU A 30 -0.70 20.18 -3.29
CA LEU A 30 0.59 20.07 -3.98
C LEU A 30 1.55 21.20 -3.60
N ALA A 31 1.05 22.41 -3.35
CA ALA A 31 1.85 23.51 -2.83
C ALA A 31 2.40 23.18 -1.44
N GLN A 32 1.57 22.67 -0.51
CA GLN A 32 2.02 22.22 0.81
C GLN A 32 3.10 21.12 0.69
N ARG A 33 2.92 20.16 -0.24
CA ARG A 33 3.92 19.11 -0.50
C ARG A 33 5.24 19.71 -1.00
N LYS A 34 5.19 20.65 -1.95
CA LYS A 34 6.39 21.32 -2.48
C LYS A 34 7.14 22.06 -1.38
N ASP A 35 6.43 22.73 -0.48
CA ASP A 35 7.04 23.43 0.64
C ASP A 35 7.71 22.47 1.63
N ILE A 36 7.11 21.31 1.92
CA ILE A 36 7.76 20.28 2.75
C ILE A 36 9.06 19.82 2.09
N ILE A 37 9.06 19.61 0.77
CA ILE A 37 10.28 19.19 0.04
C ILE A 37 11.37 20.26 0.08
N LYS A 38 10.99 21.54 -0.05
CA LYS A 38 11.92 22.67 0.04
C LYS A 38 12.47 22.88 1.46
N SER A 39 11.78 22.38 2.48
CA SER A 39 12.23 22.44 3.88
C SER A 39 13.38 21.46 4.16
N ARG A 40 13.87 21.46 5.41
CA ARG A 40 14.97 20.61 5.90
C ARG A 40 14.80 19.11 5.61
N ALA A 41 13.57 18.65 5.40
CA ALA A 41 13.24 17.24 5.14
C ALA A 41 13.72 16.69 3.78
N LYS A 42 13.95 17.54 2.77
CA LYS A 42 14.35 17.17 1.38
C LYS A 42 13.41 16.16 0.65
N LYS A 43 12.43 15.58 1.34
CA LYS A 43 11.44 14.61 0.86
C LYS A 43 10.10 14.89 1.56
N ALA A 44 9.00 14.70 0.83
CA ALA A 44 7.66 14.73 1.41
C ALA A 44 7.35 13.40 2.09
N THR A 45 7.84 13.22 3.32
CA THR A 45 7.53 12.04 4.12
C THR A 45 6.13 12.15 4.73
N THR A 46 5.51 10.99 4.97
CA THR A 46 4.23 10.84 5.66
C THR A 46 4.24 11.46 7.05
N SER A 47 5.37 11.40 7.77
CA SER A 47 5.54 12.04 9.08
C SER A 47 5.56 13.57 8.99
N SER A 48 6.35 14.14 8.07
CA SER A 48 6.39 15.59 7.86
C SER A 48 5.05 16.15 7.38
N TRP A 49 4.33 15.37 6.56
CA TRP A 49 2.98 15.70 6.12
C TRP A 49 1.98 15.71 7.29
N LEU A 50 1.97 14.63 8.08
CA LEU A 50 1.08 14.51 9.24
C LEU A 50 1.30 15.67 10.22
N ASN A 51 2.56 16.00 10.53
CA ASN A 51 2.91 17.10 11.43
C ASN A 51 2.40 18.46 10.92
N ARG A 52 2.38 18.66 9.60
CA ARG A 52 1.90 19.91 8.98
C ARG A 52 0.40 20.09 9.11
N PHE A 53 -0.38 19.01 8.97
CA PHE A 53 -1.85 19.08 8.99
C PHE A 53 -2.48 18.80 10.36
N ILE A 54 -1.81 18.11 11.28
CA ILE A 54 -2.27 17.94 12.67
C ILE A 54 -2.15 19.27 13.45
N SER A 55 -1.03 19.98 13.28
CA SER A 55 -0.70 21.15 14.10
C SER A 55 -1.41 22.43 13.64
N GLY A 56 -1.83 22.51 12.39
CA GLY A 56 -2.49 23.68 11.82
C GLY A 56 -3.99 23.49 11.68
N GLY A 57 -4.80 24.49 12.01
CA GLY A 57 -6.24 24.56 11.70
C GLY A 57 -6.54 24.66 10.20
N HIS A 58 -5.92 23.84 9.37
CA HIS A 58 -6.06 23.89 7.92
C HIS A 58 -7.45 23.44 7.47
N GLU A 59 -7.99 24.13 6.46
CA GLU A 59 -9.29 23.82 5.85
C GLU A 59 -9.31 22.44 5.17
N LEU A 60 -8.15 21.98 4.68
CA LEU A 60 -8.00 20.73 3.91
C LEU A 60 -7.59 19.53 4.78
N LYS A 61 -7.95 19.52 6.06
CA LYS A 61 -7.58 18.45 7.00
C LYS A 61 -8.08 17.07 6.56
N HIS A 62 -9.29 17.01 6.00
CA HIS A 62 -9.89 15.74 5.61
C HIS A 62 -9.17 15.13 4.40
N GLU A 63 -8.97 15.91 3.35
CA GLU A 63 -8.21 15.49 2.16
C GLU A 63 -6.77 15.13 2.53
N ALA A 64 -6.12 15.94 3.38
CA ALA A 64 -4.76 15.67 3.81
C ALA A 64 -4.63 14.39 4.65
N PHE A 65 -5.63 14.09 5.49
CA PHE A 65 -5.70 12.82 6.21
C PHE A 65 -5.83 11.63 5.25
N LEU A 66 -6.68 11.74 4.22
CA LEU A 66 -6.82 10.69 3.21
C LEU A 66 -5.53 10.48 2.40
N VAL A 67 -4.82 11.56 2.05
CA VAL A 67 -3.49 11.47 1.42
C VAL A 67 -2.50 10.70 2.31
N TYR A 68 -2.49 11.01 3.60
CA TYR A 68 -1.66 10.31 4.57
C TYR A 68 -2.03 8.83 4.66
N TRP A 69 -3.32 8.52 4.82
CA TRP A 69 -3.82 7.16 4.97
C TRP A 69 -3.51 6.31 3.74
N LEU A 70 -3.78 6.82 2.54
CA LEU A 70 -3.47 6.14 1.27
C LEU A 70 -1.96 5.88 1.13
N SER A 71 -1.13 6.88 1.42
CA SER A 71 0.34 6.75 1.27
C SER A 71 0.94 5.79 2.30
N ARG A 72 0.43 5.79 3.54
CA ARG A 72 1.00 5.02 4.65
C ARG A 72 0.48 3.58 4.72
N TYR A 73 -0.82 3.38 4.52
CA TYR A 73 -1.49 2.10 4.78
C TYR A 73 -1.98 1.37 3.53
N VAL A 74 -2.23 2.09 2.42
CA VAL A 74 -2.77 1.47 1.20
C VAL A 74 -1.67 1.13 0.20
N PHE A 75 -0.88 2.12 -0.20
CA PHE A 75 0.21 1.93 -1.17
C PHE A 75 1.58 1.69 -0.51
N ASN A 76 1.75 2.16 0.73
CA ASN A 76 2.92 1.94 1.59
C ASN A 76 4.27 2.07 0.85
N ASP A 77 4.46 3.16 0.09
CA ASP A 77 5.67 3.37 -0.71
C ASP A 77 6.82 4.00 0.11
N GLY A 78 7.28 3.28 1.13
CA GLY A 78 8.39 3.72 1.99
C GLY A 78 8.10 5.00 2.78
N GLY A 79 6.81 5.29 3.02
CA GLY A 79 6.37 6.47 3.75
C GLY A 79 6.60 7.79 3.01
N ILE A 80 6.73 7.77 1.67
CA ILE A 80 6.80 8.95 0.81
C ILE A 80 5.39 9.26 0.26
N ILE A 81 5.07 10.54 0.11
CA ILE A 81 3.81 10.97 -0.51
C ILE A 81 4.02 11.24 -2.00
N HIS A 82 3.31 10.46 -2.82
CA HIS A 82 3.36 10.54 -4.28
C HIS A 82 2.23 11.41 -4.83
N ARG A 83 2.48 12.04 -5.98
CA ARG A 83 1.49 12.92 -6.64
C ARG A 83 0.16 12.24 -7.01
N PRO A 84 0.14 10.98 -7.49
CA PRO A 84 -1.13 10.34 -7.84
C PRO A 84 -2.07 10.11 -6.66
N VAL A 85 -1.57 10.18 -5.42
CA VAL A 85 -2.38 9.95 -4.22
C VAL A 85 -3.34 11.11 -3.94
N PHE A 86 -3.05 12.31 -4.45
CA PHE A 86 -3.85 13.51 -4.20
C PHE A 86 -5.22 13.43 -4.87
N SER A 87 -5.27 13.11 -6.17
CA SER A 87 -6.53 12.95 -6.90
C SER A 87 -7.42 11.88 -6.27
N ILE A 88 -6.83 10.74 -5.87
CA ILE A 88 -7.53 9.65 -5.19
C ILE A 88 -8.12 10.14 -3.86
N ALA A 89 -7.33 10.83 -3.04
CA ALA A 89 -7.78 11.36 -1.76
C ALA A 89 -8.92 12.38 -1.91
N ILE A 90 -8.84 13.23 -2.92
CA ILE A 90 -9.87 14.24 -3.20
C ILE A 90 -11.18 13.57 -3.63
N HIS A 91 -11.12 12.59 -4.54
CA HIS A 91 -12.31 11.82 -4.93
C HIS A 91 -12.94 11.10 -3.73
N LEU A 92 -12.14 10.47 -2.88
CA LEU A 92 -12.64 9.84 -1.65
C LEU A 92 -13.27 10.85 -0.68
N ALA A 93 -12.68 12.04 -0.51
CA ALA A 93 -13.21 13.11 0.33
C ALA A 93 -14.58 13.60 -0.13
N ARG A 94 -14.87 13.51 -1.44
CA ARG A 94 -16.16 13.87 -2.03
C ARG A 94 -17.18 12.72 -2.00
N GLY A 95 -16.81 11.56 -1.47
CA GLY A 95 -17.66 10.38 -1.42
C GLY A 95 -17.70 9.58 -2.72
N THR A 96 -16.82 9.88 -3.68
CA THR A 96 -16.69 9.10 -4.90
C THR A 96 -16.14 7.71 -4.56
N ARG A 97 -16.83 6.66 -5.00
CA ARG A 97 -16.36 5.28 -4.81
C ARG A 97 -15.24 5.01 -5.80
N ILE A 98 -14.06 4.62 -5.30
CA ILE A 98 -12.90 4.30 -6.14
C ILE A 98 -12.59 2.81 -6.08
N ALA A 99 -12.31 2.22 -7.24
CA ALA A 99 -11.81 0.86 -7.35
C ALA A 99 -10.31 0.82 -6.99
N LEU A 100 -10.00 0.68 -5.68
CA LEU A 100 -8.63 0.58 -5.18
C LEU A 100 -8.00 -0.81 -5.42
N ALA A 101 -8.81 -1.86 -5.52
CA ALA A 101 -8.32 -3.24 -5.65
C ALA A 101 -7.39 -3.46 -6.86
N PRO A 102 -7.68 -2.97 -8.09
CA PRO A 102 -6.76 -3.09 -9.22
C PRO A 102 -5.38 -2.45 -8.98
N ALA A 103 -5.35 -1.29 -8.32
CA ALA A 103 -4.10 -0.60 -8.03
C ALA A 103 -3.24 -1.39 -7.04
N ILE A 104 -3.86 -1.90 -5.99
CA ILE A 104 -3.18 -2.72 -4.97
C ILE A 104 -2.71 -4.05 -5.56
N LEU A 105 -3.52 -4.66 -6.41
CA LEU A 105 -3.15 -5.86 -7.13
C LEU A 105 -1.89 -5.63 -7.99
N SER A 106 -1.81 -4.49 -8.70
CA SER A 106 -0.64 -4.16 -9.49
C SER A 106 0.63 -4.01 -8.63
N SER A 107 0.52 -3.41 -7.44
CA SER A 107 1.62 -3.33 -6.48
C SER A 107 2.06 -4.71 -5.98
N VAL A 108 1.11 -5.60 -5.67
CA VAL A 108 1.41 -6.99 -5.29
C VAL A 108 2.15 -7.74 -6.41
N TYR A 109 1.70 -7.61 -7.66
CA TYR A 109 2.37 -8.24 -8.81
C TYR A 109 3.78 -7.70 -9.04
N ASN A 110 3.99 -6.40 -8.85
CA ASN A 110 5.30 -5.79 -8.98
C ASN A 110 6.28 -6.36 -7.94
N ASP A 111 5.85 -6.44 -6.68
CA ASP A 111 6.66 -7.00 -5.59
C ASP A 111 6.96 -8.48 -5.77
N LEU A 112 5.99 -9.26 -6.28
CA LEU A 112 6.22 -10.65 -6.68
C LEU A 112 7.27 -10.78 -7.78
N GLY A 113 7.28 -9.84 -8.73
CA GLY A 113 8.31 -9.77 -9.77
C GLY A 113 9.71 -9.50 -9.21
N VAL A 114 9.80 -8.56 -8.25
CA VAL A 114 11.06 -8.24 -7.55
C VAL A 114 11.54 -9.44 -6.71
N LEU A 115 10.64 -10.11 -5.97
CA LEU A 115 10.95 -11.32 -5.22
C LEU A 115 11.44 -12.46 -6.14
N LYS A 116 10.74 -12.69 -7.26
CA LYS A 116 11.15 -13.69 -8.26
C LYS A 116 12.56 -13.41 -8.77
N LYS A 117 12.86 -12.16 -9.09
CA LYS A 117 14.19 -11.77 -9.56
C LYS A 117 15.26 -12.05 -8.50
N ALA A 118 15.01 -11.66 -7.25
CA ALA A 118 15.93 -11.91 -6.14
C ALA A 118 16.20 -13.41 -5.93
N ILE A 119 15.18 -14.26 -6.01
CA ILE A 119 15.34 -15.72 -5.90
C ILE A 119 16.19 -16.28 -7.05
N VAL A 120 15.90 -15.85 -8.28
CA VAL A 120 16.64 -16.29 -9.48
C VAL A 120 18.09 -15.84 -9.45
N ASP A 121 18.36 -14.62 -8.99
CA ASP A 121 19.70 -14.07 -8.82
C ASP A 121 20.46 -14.83 -7.71
N SER A 122 19.79 -15.18 -6.62
CA SER A 122 20.36 -15.99 -5.52
C SER A 122 20.72 -17.41 -5.95
N ASN A 123 19.87 -18.08 -6.73
CA ASN A 123 20.12 -19.44 -7.20
C ASN A 123 21.25 -19.52 -8.23
N GLN A 124 21.56 -18.41 -8.92
CA GLN A 124 22.71 -18.32 -9.83
C GLN A 124 24.03 -18.00 -9.11
N LEU A 125 23.95 -17.53 -7.86
CA LEU A 125 25.08 -17.10 -7.05
C LEU A 125 25.35 -18.09 -5.90
N GLU A 126 25.61 -19.36 -6.21
CA GLU A 126 25.90 -20.41 -5.20
C GLU A 126 27.19 -20.19 -4.37
N SER A 127 27.93 -19.08 -4.49
CA SER A 127 29.24 -18.93 -3.84
C SER A 127 29.56 -17.55 -3.24
N SER A 128 28.58 -16.71 -2.91
CA SER A 128 28.88 -15.53 -2.11
C SER A 128 27.71 -15.16 -1.23
N CYS A 129 27.98 -15.09 0.07
CA CYS A 129 27.13 -14.64 1.16
C CYS A 129 26.75 -13.15 1.02
N VAL A 130 26.24 -12.74 -0.14
CA VAL A 130 25.64 -11.42 -0.32
C VAL A 130 24.20 -11.52 0.17
N ALA A 131 24.09 -11.41 1.49
CA ALA A 131 22.98 -10.84 2.23
C ALA A 131 21.72 -10.58 1.38
N VAL A 132 20.69 -11.42 1.55
CA VAL A 132 19.28 -11.23 1.15
C VAL A 132 18.67 -9.95 1.80
N SER A 133 19.51 -9.05 2.35
CA SER A 133 19.19 -8.08 3.39
C SER A 133 18.59 -6.77 2.92
N ASP A 134 18.15 -6.63 1.66
CA ASP A 134 17.50 -5.38 1.22
C ASP A 134 16.27 -5.59 0.30
N LEU A 135 15.60 -6.74 0.39
CA LEU A 135 14.33 -6.94 -0.31
C LEU A 135 13.20 -6.17 0.38
N ALA A 136 13.00 -4.91 -0.03
CA ALA A 136 11.90 -4.08 0.46
C ALA A 136 10.58 -4.43 -0.25
N ILE A 137 9.85 -5.43 0.24
CA ILE A 137 8.46 -5.69 -0.14
C ILE A 137 7.57 -4.61 0.50
N ARG A 138 6.84 -3.85 -0.33
CA ARG A 138 6.09 -2.65 0.09
C ARG A 138 4.58 -2.86 0.06
N SER A 139 4.11 -3.74 -0.82
CA SER A 139 2.73 -4.19 -0.90
C SER A 139 2.29 -4.90 0.38
N PRO A 140 0.97 -5.05 0.61
CA PRO A 140 0.45 -5.86 1.73
C PRO A 140 0.90 -7.32 1.56
N PHE A 141 2.09 -7.65 2.05
CA PHE A 141 2.75 -8.93 1.86
C PHE A 141 1.88 -10.10 2.34
N GLN A 142 0.94 -9.84 3.26
CA GLN A 142 -0.04 -10.83 3.70
C GLN A 142 -0.84 -11.43 2.53
N LEU A 143 -1.16 -10.65 1.48
CA LEU A 143 -1.84 -11.16 0.30
C LEU A 143 -0.97 -12.15 -0.48
N VAL A 144 0.33 -11.88 -0.57
CA VAL A 144 1.30 -12.77 -1.21
C VAL A 144 1.50 -14.05 -0.39
N GLN A 145 1.63 -13.91 0.93
CA GLN A 145 1.78 -15.04 1.85
C GLN A 145 0.59 -16.00 1.77
N VAL A 146 -0.63 -15.47 1.89
CA VAL A 146 -1.86 -16.28 1.78
C VAL A 146 -1.98 -16.92 0.40
N TRP A 147 -1.63 -16.20 -0.67
CA TRP A 147 -1.62 -16.78 -2.02
C TRP A 147 -0.65 -17.96 -2.13
N ALA A 148 0.55 -17.84 -1.54
CA ALA A 148 1.56 -18.89 -1.55
C ALA A 148 1.12 -20.12 -0.76
N TRP A 149 0.58 -19.95 0.45
CA TRP A 149 0.07 -21.05 1.29
C TRP A 149 -1.10 -21.79 0.67
N GLU A 150 -1.96 -21.09 -0.07
CA GLU A 150 -3.08 -21.72 -0.74
C GLU A 150 -2.67 -22.53 -1.96
N ARG A 151 -1.67 -22.09 -2.72
CA ARG A 151 -1.27 -22.71 -4.00
C ARG A 151 -0.08 -23.65 -3.94
N SER A 152 0.82 -23.47 -2.98
CA SER A 152 1.99 -24.32 -2.82
C SER A 152 1.82 -25.24 -1.62
N SER A 153 1.80 -26.55 -1.86
CA SER A 153 1.82 -27.57 -0.79
C SER A 153 3.05 -27.44 0.10
N ASP A 154 4.17 -27.04 -0.49
CA ASP A 154 5.48 -27.04 0.16
C ASP A 154 5.64 -25.88 1.15
N LEU A 155 4.85 -24.81 0.97
CA LEU A 155 4.84 -23.63 1.84
C LEU A 155 3.65 -23.64 2.81
N ARG A 156 2.72 -24.57 2.65
CA ARG A 156 1.49 -24.63 3.41
C ARG A 156 1.79 -25.06 4.85
N SER A 157 1.33 -24.28 5.83
CA SER A 157 1.35 -24.74 7.23
C SER A 157 0.39 -25.92 7.42
N GLU A 158 0.79 -26.88 8.25
CA GLU A 158 0.12 -28.19 8.40
C GLU A 158 -1.34 -28.09 8.83
N ASN A 159 -1.71 -27.05 9.61
CA ASN A 159 -3.02 -26.92 10.21
C ASN A 159 -3.66 -25.54 9.94
N PRO A 160 -4.29 -25.32 8.76
CA PRO A 160 -5.07 -24.12 8.53
C PRO A 160 -6.33 -24.09 9.41
N ASN A 161 -6.74 -22.91 9.85
CA ASN A 161 -7.97 -22.73 10.63
C ASN A 161 -9.20 -23.11 9.80
N HIS A 162 -10.24 -23.61 10.49
CA HIS A 162 -11.56 -23.79 9.90
C HIS A 162 -12.20 -22.42 9.63
N LEU A 163 -12.71 -22.21 8.41
CA LEU A 163 -13.41 -20.97 8.05
C LEU A 163 -14.89 -21.08 8.43
N ASN A 164 -15.35 -20.22 9.33
CA ASN A 164 -16.77 -20.08 9.63
C ASN A 164 -17.48 -19.25 8.55
N ASN A 165 -18.80 -19.39 8.48
CA ASN A 165 -19.59 -18.64 7.52
C ASN A 165 -19.50 -17.13 7.80
N GLY A 166 -19.13 -16.34 6.79
CA GLY A 166 -18.93 -14.90 6.90
C GLY A 166 -17.50 -14.46 7.23
N GLU A 167 -16.59 -15.37 7.55
CA GLU A 167 -15.19 -15.02 7.78
C GLU A 167 -14.45 -14.74 6.45
N PRO A 168 -13.53 -13.75 6.44
CA PRO A 168 -12.70 -13.50 5.28
C PRO A 168 -11.75 -14.68 5.05
N ARG A 169 -11.39 -14.92 3.79
CA ARG A 169 -10.47 -16.01 3.41
C ARG A 169 -9.12 -15.97 4.14
N MET A 170 -8.68 -14.78 4.56
CA MET A 170 -7.48 -14.60 5.38
C MET A 170 -7.59 -15.22 6.79
N ALA A 171 -8.79 -15.34 7.37
CA ALA A 171 -8.99 -15.92 8.71
C ALA A 171 -8.52 -17.38 8.79
N ARG A 172 -8.51 -18.09 7.65
CA ARG A 172 -7.95 -19.43 7.51
C ARG A 172 -6.49 -19.53 7.94
N TRP A 173 -5.75 -18.44 7.81
CA TRP A 173 -4.32 -18.38 8.06
C TRP A 173 -3.96 -17.43 9.21
N ASP A 174 -4.95 -16.95 9.95
CA ASP A 174 -4.71 -16.08 11.11
C ASP A 174 -3.97 -16.86 12.21
N LYS A 175 -2.83 -16.32 12.66
CA LYS A 175 -1.97 -16.90 13.72
C LYS A 175 -1.53 -18.35 13.48
N VAL A 176 -1.51 -18.78 12.21
CA VAL A 176 -1.00 -20.10 11.85
C VAL A 176 0.52 -20.02 11.81
N ASP A 177 1.20 -20.77 12.68
CA ASP A 177 2.67 -20.81 12.71
C ASP A 177 3.20 -21.38 11.40
N CYS A 178 4.00 -20.58 10.71
CA CYS A 178 4.57 -20.93 9.42
C CYS A 178 6.03 -21.30 9.63
N TRP A 179 6.23 -22.52 10.12
CA TRP A 179 7.52 -23.12 10.51
C TRP A 179 8.28 -22.36 11.60
N GLY A 180 8.99 -23.10 12.44
CA GLY A 180 9.77 -22.62 13.59
C GLY A 180 10.94 -21.72 13.20
N VAL A 181 10.64 -20.51 12.74
CA VAL A 181 11.56 -19.39 12.80
C VAL A 181 11.33 -18.72 14.15
N GLU A 182 12.11 -19.17 15.14
CA GLU A 182 12.25 -18.47 16.41
C GLU A 182 12.73 -17.02 16.12
N ASN A 183 12.06 -16.05 16.76
CA ASN A 183 12.42 -14.63 16.71
C ASN A 183 13.83 -14.38 17.27
#